data_AF-A0A2M7PKZ3-F1
#
_entry.id   AF-A0A2M7PKZ3-F1
#
_cell.length_a   1.000
_cell.length_b   1.000
_cell.length_c   1.000
_cell.angle_alpha   90.00
_cell.angle_beta   90.00
_cell.angle_gamma   90.00
#
_symmetry.space_group_name_H-M   'P 1'
#
loop_
_entity.id
_entity.type
_entity.pdbx_description
1 polymer ?
#
loop_
_entity_poly.entity_id
_entity_poly.type
_entity_poly.pdbx_seq_one_letter_code
_entity_poly.pdbx_strand_id
1 'polypeptide(L)'
;MDIIESWFEQAKKLDSGESLFLECHSKADARSMLRKFKHIRSEYEKINPILTSTIELHTTFKDKKFWLVITKLSASPLVGFKKDMNGNLIKITLENDIDRERRIKLMIVDGMNLEEIKQNVHDLTNEEIELYFK
;
A
#
# COMPACT_ATOMS: atom_id res chain seq x y z
N MET A 1 -23.68 6.98 3.90
CA MET A 1 -22.45 6.20 3.70
C MET A 1 -22.77 5.14 2.67
N ASP A 2 -22.09 5.16 1.53
CA ASP A 2 -22.32 4.18 0.47
C ASP A 2 -21.85 2.78 0.95
N ILE A 3 -22.56 1.72 0.56
CA ILE A 3 -22.19 0.35 0.91
C ILE A 3 -20.81 0.00 0.34
N ILE A 4 -20.45 0.59 -0.79
CA ILE A 4 -19.17 0.34 -1.47
C ILE A 4 -18.02 0.98 -0.70
N GLU A 5 -18.20 2.21 -0.23
CA GLU A 5 -17.24 2.88 0.66
C GLU A 5 -17.05 2.06 1.94
N SER A 6 -18.14 1.59 2.54
CA SER A 6 -18.10 0.78 3.76
C SER A 6 -17.30 -0.51 3.57
N TRP A 7 -17.44 -1.18 2.43
CA TRP A 7 -16.64 -2.35 2.10
C TRP A 7 -15.18 -2.02 1.77
N PHE A 8 -14.92 -0.87 1.14
CA PHE A 8 -13.56 -0.41 0.90
C PHE A 8 -12.83 -0.10 2.22
N GLU A 9 -13.53 0.44 3.22
CA GLU A 9 -13.01 0.59 4.58
C GLU A 9 -12.61 -0.74 5.23
N GLN A 10 -13.38 -1.81 4.99
CA GLN A 10 -13.00 -3.15 5.47
C GLN A 10 -11.79 -3.70 4.71
N ALA A 11 -11.73 -3.50 3.39
CA ALA A 11 -10.60 -3.93 2.58
C ALA A 11 -9.26 -3.32 3.02
N LYS A 12 -9.28 -2.08 3.55
CA LYS A 12 -8.07 -1.44 4.09
C LYS A 12 -7.54 -2.10 5.37
N LYS A 13 -8.37 -2.84 6.09
CA LYS A 13 -8.02 -3.51 7.35
C LYS A 13 -7.50 -4.94 7.15
N LEU A 14 -7.54 -5.45 5.93
CA LEU A 14 -7.00 -6.77 5.59
C LEU A 14 -5.50 -6.83 5.85
N ASP A 15 -5.04 -7.94 6.40
CA ASP A 15 -3.62 -8.26 6.49
C ASP A 15 -3.06 -8.65 5.12
N SER A 16 -1.74 -8.52 4.94
CA SER A 16 -1.08 -8.88 3.69
C SER A 16 -1.32 -10.34 3.30
N GLY A 17 -1.85 -10.55 2.10
CA GLY A 17 -2.23 -11.85 1.57
C GLY A 17 -3.70 -12.22 1.78
N GLU A 18 -4.43 -11.47 2.59
CA GLU A 18 -5.86 -11.72 2.81
C GLU A 18 -6.73 -11.17 1.68
N SER A 19 -7.91 -11.79 1.52
CA SER A 19 -8.89 -11.44 0.51
C SER A 19 -10.30 -11.36 1.09
N LEU A 20 -11.02 -10.31 0.71
CA LEU A 20 -12.45 -10.15 0.94
C LEU A 20 -13.23 -10.59 -0.30
N PHE A 21 -14.27 -11.40 -0.09
CA PHE A 21 -15.15 -11.91 -1.14
C PHE A 21 -16.54 -11.30 -1.01
N LEU A 22 -16.98 -10.59 -2.04
CA LEU A 22 -18.32 -10.00 -2.13
C LEU A 22 -19.14 -10.76 -3.19
N GLU A 23 -20.17 -11.47 -2.72
CA GLU A 23 -21.05 -12.23 -3.61
C GLU A 23 -21.83 -11.27 -4.52
N CYS A 24 -21.91 -11.62 -5.80
CA CYS A 24 -22.62 -10.87 -6.82
C CYS A 24 -23.67 -11.76 -7.49
N HIS A 25 -24.80 -11.18 -7.88
CA HIS A 25 -25.92 -11.94 -8.44
C HIS A 25 -25.65 -12.47 -9.85
N SER A 26 -24.74 -11.81 -10.60
CA SER A 26 -24.41 -12.19 -11.96
C SER A 26 -23.01 -11.71 -12.36
N LYS A 27 -22.51 -12.20 -13.50
CA LYS A 27 -21.28 -11.68 -14.12
C LYS A 27 -21.36 -10.18 -14.44
N ALA A 28 -22.52 -9.70 -14.86
CA ALA A 28 -22.72 -8.29 -15.19
C ALA A 28 -22.68 -7.42 -13.92
N ASP A 29 -23.29 -7.91 -12.84
CA ASP A 29 -23.28 -7.28 -11.53
C ASP A 29 -21.86 -7.22 -10.95
N ALA A 30 -21.11 -8.32 -10.95
CA ALA A 30 -19.72 -8.35 -10.51
C ALA A 30 -18.83 -7.35 -11.27
N ARG A 31 -19.02 -7.23 -12.59
CA ARG A 31 -18.32 -6.22 -13.41
C ARG A 31 -18.74 -4.79 -13.07
N SER A 32 -20.02 -4.58 -12.76
CA SER A 32 -20.54 -3.28 -12.32
C SER A 32 -19.91 -2.87 -10.99
N MET A 33 -19.91 -3.78 -10.01
CA MET A 33 -19.28 -3.60 -8.71
C MET A 33 -17.78 -3.31 -8.84
N LEU A 34 -17.06 -4.09 -9.66
CA LEU A 34 -15.64 -3.84 -9.93
C LEU A 34 -15.37 -2.42 -10.44
N ARG A 35 -16.21 -1.89 -11.34
CA ARG A 35 -16.05 -0.51 -11.85
C ARG A 35 -16.25 0.53 -10.75
N LYS A 36 -17.27 0.37 -9.91
CA LYS A 36 -17.53 1.28 -8.79
C LYS A 36 -16.39 1.27 -7.78
N PHE A 37 -15.87 0.09 -7.44
CA PHE A 37 -14.70 -0.04 -6.58
C PHE A 37 -13.44 0.57 -7.19
N LYS A 38 -13.20 0.40 -8.49
CA LYS A 38 -12.07 1.05 -9.18
C LYS A 38 -12.16 2.57 -9.14
N HIS A 39 -13.37 3.13 -9.23
CA HIS A 39 -13.58 4.57 -9.13
C HIS A 39 -13.21 5.08 -7.72
N ILE A 40 -13.76 4.47 -6.66
CA ILE A 40 -13.41 4.84 -5.27
C ILE A 40 -11.92 4.64 -5.01
N ARG A 41 -11.34 3.54 -5.51
CA ARG A 41 -9.90 3.28 -5.40
C ARG A 41 -9.09 4.42 -6.03
N SER A 42 -9.48 4.90 -7.21
CA SER A 42 -8.80 6.00 -7.90
C SER A 42 -8.91 7.33 -7.16
N GLU A 43 -10.05 7.62 -6.52
CA GLU A 43 -10.17 8.81 -5.67
C GLU A 43 -9.30 8.69 -4.42
N TYR A 44 -9.23 7.50 -3.82
CA TYR A 44 -8.38 7.25 -2.65
C TYR A 44 -6.89 7.24 -3.00
N GLU A 45 -6.52 6.86 -4.22
CA GLU A 45 -5.15 6.90 -4.73
C GLU A 45 -4.54 8.30 -4.65
N LYS A 46 -5.36 9.34 -4.88
CA LYS A 46 -4.94 10.75 -4.77
C LYS A 46 -4.58 11.15 -3.32
N ILE A 47 -5.12 10.43 -2.34
CA ILE A 47 -4.92 10.69 -0.90
C ILE A 47 -3.80 9.81 -0.34
N ASN A 48 -3.81 8.51 -0.67
CA ASN A 48 -2.82 7.55 -0.20
C ASN A 48 -2.48 6.52 -1.31
N PRO A 49 -1.54 6.86 -2.22
CA PRO A 49 -1.20 6.02 -3.37
C PRO A 49 -0.55 4.69 -2.97
N ILE A 50 0.19 4.67 -1.86
CA ILE A 50 0.91 3.48 -1.37
C ILE A 50 -0.07 2.45 -0.82
N LEU A 51 -0.96 2.85 0.08
CA LEU A 51 -1.99 1.93 0.58
C LEU A 51 -2.85 1.43 -0.58
N THR A 52 -3.21 2.32 -1.51
CA THR A 52 -4.09 2.00 -2.63
C THR A 52 -3.47 1.00 -3.61
N SER A 53 -2.18 1.14 -3.92
CA SER A 53 -1.46 0.23 -4.82
C SER A 53 -1.32 -1.18 -4.25
N THR A 54 -1.41 -1.36 -2.92
CA THR A 54 -1.50 -2.69 -2.29
C THR A 54 -2.87 -3.35 -2.40
N ILE A 55 -3.90 -2.66 -2.91
CA ILE A 55 -5.26 -3.21 -3.04
C ILE A 55 -5.51 -3.67 -4.48
N GLU A 56 -5.59 -4.98 -4.66
CA GLU A 56 -5.97 -5.61 -5.91
C GLU A 56 -7.48 -5.86 -5.96
N LEU A 57 -8.08 -5.63 -7.13
CA LEU A 57 -9.50 -5.84 -7.39
C LEU A 57 -9.67 -6.70 -8.63
N HIS A 58 -10.33 -7.85 -8.49
CA HIS A 58 -10.68 -8.69 -9.63
C HIS A 58 -12.02 -9.39 -9.41
N THR A 59 -12.58 -9.98 -10.47
CA THR A 59 -13.78 -10.80 -10.35
C THR A 59 -13.45 -12.25 -10.64
N THR A 60 -14.14 -13.17 -9.97
CA THR A 60 -13.97 -14.60 -10.18
C THR A 60 -15.31 -15.31 -10.15
N PHE A 61 -15.36 -16.51 -10.74
CA PHE A 61 -16.49 -17.42 -10.65
C PHE A 61 -16.01 -18.66 -9.91
N LYS A 62 -16.57 -18.89 -8.72
CA LYS A 62 -16.18 -19.98 -7.82
C LYS A 62 -17.43 -20.49 -7.09
N ASP A 63 -17.53 -21.80 -6.91
CA ASP A 63 -18.63 -22.46 -6.20
C ASP A 63 -20.01 -22.08 -6.77
N LYS A 64 -20.10 -22.02 -8.10
CA LYS A 64 -21.30 -21.61 -8.88
C LYS A 64 -21.79 -20.18 -8.60
N LYS A 65 -20.96 -19.34 -7.96
CA LYS A 65 -21.26 -17.96 -7.61
C LYS A 65 -20.29 -16.99 -8.30
N PHE A 66 -20.76 -15.77 -8.56
CA PHE A 66 -19.92 -14.68 -9.03
C PHE A 66 -19.43 -13.87 -7.83
N TRP A 67 -18.15 -13.51 -7.85
CA TRP A 67 -17.52 -12.78 -6.76
C TRP A 67 -16.80 -11.55 -7.29
N LEU A 68 -16.86 -10.47 -6.53
CA LEU A 68 -15.84 -9.44 -6.52
C LEU A 68 -14.87 -9.77 -5.39
N VAL A 69 -13.58 -9.83 -5.72
CA VAL A 69 -12.51 -10.15 -4.78
C VAL A 69 -11.65 -8.92 -4.61
N ILE A 70 -11.38 -8.58 -3.35
CA ILE A 70 -10.50 -7.50 -2.95
C ILE A 70 -9.36 -8.10 -2.14
N THR A 71 -8.14 -8.00 -2.64
CA THR A 71 -6.97 -8.64 -2.02
C THR A 71 -5.96 -7.59 -1.57
N LYS A 72 -5.40 -7.79 -0.38
CA LYS A 72 -4.25 -7.02 0.10
C LYS A 72 -2.97 -7.70 -0.36
N LEU A 73 -2.23 -7.07 -1.25
CA LEU A 73 -0.95 -7.58 -1.74
C LEU A 73 0.12 -7.46 -0.66
N SER A 74 0.99 -8.47 -0.58
CA SER A 74 2.15 -8.48 0.33
C SER A 74 3.36 -7.74 -0.23
N ALA A 75 3.38 -7.49 -1.53
CA ALA A 75 4.46 -6.77 -2.19
C ALA A 75 4.40 -5.27 -1.84
N SER A 76 5.52 -4.71 -1.39
CA SER A 76 5.62 -3.28 -1.20
C SER A 76 5.69 -2.58 -2.55
N PRO A 77 4.79 -1.61 -2.84
CA PRO A 77 4.81 -0.85 -4.08
C PRO A 77 6.04 0.05 -4.20
N LEU A 78 6.78 0.24 -3.10
CA LEU A 78 8.00 1.03 -3.05
C LEU A 78 9.25 0.21 -3.37
N VAL A 79 9.14 -1.10 -3.56
CA VAL A 79 10.29 -1.96 -3.82
C VAL A 79 10.25 -2.47 -5.25
N GLY A 80 11.26 -2.10 -6.03
CA GLY A 80 11.51 -2.62 -7.36
C GLY A 80 12.84 -3.36 -7.44
N PHE A 81 13.09 -4.02 -8.57
CA PHE A 81 14.37 -4.69 -8.85
C PHE A 81 14.85 -4.30 -10.24
N LYS A 82 16.10 -3.85 -10.35
CA LYS A 82 16.78 -3.61 -11.63
C LYS A 82 17.71 -4.78 -11.92
N LYS A 83 17.69 -5.28 -13.16
CA LYS A 83 18.69 -6.24 -13.64
C LYS A 83 19.89 -5.48 -14.21
N ASP A 84 21.10 -5.76 -13.73
CA ASP A 84 22.33 -5.17 -14.24
C ASP A 84 22.84 -5.90 -15.52
N MET A 85 23.91 -5.38 -16.13
CA MET A 85 24.54 -5.96 -17.33
C MET A 85 25.15 -7.35 -17.08
N ASN A 86 25.44 -7.70 -15.83
CA ASN A 86 25.97 -8.99 -15.42
C ASN A 86 24.85 -9.99 -15.06
N GLY A 87 23.58 -9.56 -15.12
CA GLY A 87 22.41 -10.36 -14.82
C GLY A 87 21.98 -10.38 -13.36
N ASN A 88 22.65 -9.64 -12.47
CA ASN A 88 22.29 -9.56 -11.05
C ASN A 88 21.06 -8.66 -10.85
N LEU A 89 20.21 -9.03 -9.88
CA LEU A 89 19.07 -8.22 -9.46
C LEU A 89 19.50 -7.31 -8.30
N ILE A 90 19.43 -6.00 -8.54
CA ILE A 90 19.70 -4.96 -7.55
C ILE A 90 18.35 -4.41 -7.08
N LYS A 91 18.09 -4.52 -5.77
CA LYS A 91 16.89 -3.96 -5.14
C LYS A 91 16.95 -2.43 -5.17
N ILE A 92 15.87 -1.80 -5.63
CA ILE A 92 15.67 -0.36 -5.57
C ILE A 92 14.47 -0.12 -4.64
N THR A 93 14.67 0.71 -3.63
CA THR A 93 13.59 1.11 -2.73
C THR A 93 13.31 2.59 -2.95
N LEU A 94 12.07 2.93 -3.29
CA LEU A 94 11.58 4.29 -3.31
C LEU A 94 11.32 4.71 -1.87
N GLU A 95 11.87 5.84 -1.47
CA GLU A 95 11.58 6.40 -0.16
C GLU A 95 10.24 7.13 -0.19
N ASN A 96 9.39 6.84 0.79
CA ASN A 96 8.17 7.60 1.03
C ASN A 96 8.45 8.57 2.16
N ASP A 97 8.44 9.87 1.87
CA ASP A 97 8.67 10.96 2.84
C ASP A 97 7.82 10.78 4.11
N ILE A 98 6.56 10.35 3.97
CA ILE A 98 5.64 10.25 5.12
C ILE A 98 6.04 9.11 6.08
N ASP A 99 6.39 7.94 5.54
CA ASP A 99 6.82 6.80 6.37
C ASP A 99 8.26 6.95 6.86
N ARG A 100 9.08 7.72 6.14
CA ARG A 100 10.44 8.10 6.53
C ARG A 100 10.38 9.07 7.71
N GLU A 101 9.61 10.16 7.58
CA GLU A 101 9.34 11.09 8.68
C GLU A 101 8.76 10.40 9.92
N ARG A 102 7.79 9.50 9.74
CA ARG A 102 7.17 8.80 10.88
C ARG A 102 8.16 7.89 11.59
N ARG A 103 9.03 7.19 10.84
CA ARG A 103 10.11 6.39 11.43
C ARG A 103 11.10 7.25 12.19
N ILE A 104 11.54 8.36 11.58
CA ILE A 104 12.47 9.30 12.22
C ILE A 104 11.86 9.85 13.51
N LYS A 105 10.60 10.30 13.49
CA LYS A 105 9.86 10.75 14.67
C LYS A 105 9.79 9.68 15.77
N LEU A 106 9.50 8.43 15.42
CA LEU A 106 9.44 7.34 16.39
C LEU A 106 10.82 7.06 17.00
N MET A 107 11.88 7.01 16.18
CA MET A 107 13.25 6.80 16.66
C MET A 107 13.72 7.92 17.60
N ILE A 108 13.30 9.17 17.34
CA ILE A 108 13.55 10.31 18.24
C ILE A 108 12.81 10.14 19.56
N VAL A 109 11.53 9.74 19.52
CA VAL A 109 10.74 9.46 20.73
C VAL A 109 11.36 8.32 21.55
N ASP A 110 11.92 7.31 20.88
CA ASP A 110 12.63 6.20 21.51
C ASP A 110 14.02 6.60 22.06
N GLY A 111 14.42 7.86 21.90
CA GLY A 111 15.66 8.43 22.46
C GLY A 111 16.92 8.08 21.68
N MET A 112 16.80 7.60 20.43
CA MET A 112 17.95 7.30 19.59
C MET A 112 18.70 8.59 19.21
N ASN A 113 20.03 8.50 19.16
CA ASN A 113 20.87 9.61 18.75
C ASN A 113 21.00 9.71 17.21
N LEU A 114 21.51 10.85 16.73
CA LEU A 114 21.63 11.15 15.31
C LEU A 114 22.38 10.06 14.52
N GLU A 115 23.45 9.51 15.09
CA GLU A 115 24.28 8.50 14.43
C GLU A 115 23.57 7.14 14.36
N GLU A 116 22.82 6.76 15.39
CA GLU A 116 21.97 5.57 15.40
C GLU A 116 20.85 5.65 14.35
N ILE A 117 20.27 6.84 14.15
CA ILE A 117 19.20 7.04 13.17
C ILE A 117 19.76 7.01 11.75
N LYS A 118 20.93 7.63 11.49
CA LYS A 118 21.60 7.55 10.17
C LYS A 118 21.92 6.12 9.77
N GLN A 119 22.35 5.29 10.72
CA GLN A 119 22.62 3.86 10.48
C GLN A 119 21.36 3.06 10.14
N ASN A 120 20.20 3.44 10.68
CA ASN A 120 18.95 2.71 10.46
C ASN A 120 18.13 3.20 9.24
N VAL A 121 18.28 4.46 8.81
CA VAL A 121 17.42 5.08 7.79
C VAL A 121 18.17 5.39 6.48
N HIS A 122 19.42 4.91 6.30
CA HIS A 122 20.26 5.22 5.14
C HIS A 122 20.41 6.74 4.95
N ASP A 123 21.13 7.38 5.88
CA ASP A 123 21.48 8.80 5.92
C ASP A 123 20.30 9.79 5.98
N LEU A 124 20.24 10.58 7.04
CA LEU A 124 19.34 11.74 7.16
C LEU A 124 19.79 12.85 6.18
N THR A 125 18.85 13.47 5.48
CA THR A 125 19.15 14.68 4.69
C THR A 125 19.46 15.85 5.61
N ASN A 126 20.22 16.83 5.12
CA ASN A 126 20.56 18.03 5.90
C ASN A 126 19.31 18.78 6.39
N GLU A 127 18.22 18.76 5.61
CA GLU A 127 16.93 19.37 5.96
C GLU A 127 16.24 18.62 7.11
N GLU A 128 16.29 17.28 7.12
CA GLU A 128 15.75 16.45 8.21
C GLU A 128 16.52 16.67 9.53
N ILE A 129 17.84 16.83 9.44
CA ILE A 129 18.69 17.10 10.61
C ILE A 129 18.33 18.45 11.23
N GLU A 130 18.18 19.50 10.41
CA GLU A 130 17.77 20.82 10.90
C GLU A 130 16.35 20.86 11.45
N LEU A 131 15.44 20.01 10.96
CA LEU A 131 14.05 19.98 11.41
C LEU A 131 13.89 19.27 12.76
N TYR A 132 14.67 18.21 13.00
CA TYR A 132 14.45 17.30 14.13
C TYR A 132 15.50 17.38 15.25
N PHE A 133 16.70 17.89 14.99
CA PHE A 133 17.83 17.87 15.94
C PHE A 133 18.40 19.27 16.25
N LYS A 134 17.59 20.31 16.09
CA LYS A 134 17.94 21.71 16.39
C LYS A 134 17.49 22.13 17.78
#